data_AF-A0A1S4AFL0-F1
#
_entry.id   AF-A0A1S4AFL0-F1
#
_cell.length_a   1.000
_cell.length_b   1.000
_cell.length_c   1.000
_cell.angle_alpha   90.00
_cell.angle_beta   90.00
_cell.angle_gamma   90.00
#
_symmetry.space_group_name_H-M   'P 1'
#
loop_
_entity.id
_entity.type
_entity.pdbx_description
1 polymer ?
#
loop_
_entity_poly.entity_id
_entity_poly.type
_entity_poly.pdbx_seq_one_letter_code
_entity_poly.pdbx_strand_id
1 'polypeptide(L)'
;MPRVHGRKEHKIIILNEYNQPVGPIKEVVKELGSFLGILARSETFCPLNVFNWRKLDTKDDMWKYIKKKYDIPDEAKPWVFESVCSAWRKYKSQLKTTHFTTYDNDELRMENRPVDIPESHFKDLLKYWNSDPHKKMSETNTENRNKLKCPHTAGRTPFALIREAEMEKIQSTQESEDDSHSDDAFASVMGPEHPGRVRLYGRGVTKIVLKGQKGNLGSSDERMQQKMEEMEERMQQRMHEKLNE
;
A
#
# COMPACT_ATOMS: atom_id res chain seq x y z
N MET A 1 -6.64 1.11 -20.97
CA MET A 1 -7.23 0.24 -19.92
C MET A 1 -8.54 0.86 -19.44
N PRO A 2 -9.67 0.15 -19.45
CA PRO A 2 -10.94 0.64 -18.87
C PRO A 2 -10.74 1.02 -17.40
N ARG A 3 -11.43 2.08 -16.91
CA ARG A 3 -11.43 2.43 -15.49
C ARG A 3 -11.87 1.21 -14.66
N VAL A 4 -11.12 0.86 -13.62
CA VAL A 4 -11.37 -0.34 -12.78
C VAL A 4 -12.84 -0.43 -12.32
N HIS A 5 -13.46 0.69 -12.04
CA HIS A 5 -14.88 0.78 -11.66
C HIS A 5 -15.85 0.19 -12.71
N GLY A 6 -15.57 0.35 -14.00
CA GLY A 6 -16.40 -0.15 -15.10
C GLY A 6 -16.08 -1.57 -15.57
N ARG A 7 -15.03 -2.20 -15.02
CA ARG A 7 -14.61 -3.56 -15.43
C ARG A 7 -15.57 -4.63 -14.88
N LYS A 8 -15.90 -5.62 -15.71
CA LYS A 8 -16.64 -6.85 -15.33
C LYS A 8 -15.70 -8.02 -14.95
N GLU A 9 -14.53 -8.10 -15.56
CA GLU A 9 -13.51 -9.12 -15.28
C GLU A 9 -12.80 -8.91 -13.95
N HIS A 10 -12.50 -10.00 -13.24
CA HIS A 10 -11.70 -10.00 -12.02
C HIS A 10 -10.24 -10.28 -12.36
N LYS A 11 -9.34 -9.43 -11.86
CA LYS A 11 -7.89 -9.66 -12.02
C LYS A 11 -7.32 -10.38 -10.81
N ILE A 12 -6.50 -11.39 -11.05
CA ILE A 12 -5.88 -12.21 -10.01
C ILE A 12 -4.68 -11.47 -9.39
N ILE A 13 -4.49 -11.62 -8.08
CA ILE A 13 -3.35 -11.12 -7.32
C ILE A 13 -2.69 -12.27 -6.56
N ILE A 14 -1.39 -12.47 -6.80
CA ILE A 14 -0.52 -13.38 -6.06
C ILE A 14 0.26 -12.58 -5.02
N LEU A 15 0.38 -13.17 -3.83
CA LEU A 15 1.11 -12.60 -2.71
C LEU A 15 2.46 -13.32 -2.53
N ASN A 16 3.46 -12.58 -2.06
CA ASN A 16 4.70 -13.17 -1.55
C ASN A 16 4.54 -13.66 -0.11
N GLU A 17 5.63 -14.15 0.48
CA GLU A 17 5.71 -14.62 1.87
C GLU A 17 5.33 -13.57 2.93
N TYR A 18 5.32 -12.29 2.57
CA TYR A 18 4.92 -11.18 3.45
C TYR A 18 3.48 -10.73 3.22
N ASN A 19 2.68 -11.52 2.50
CA ASN A 19 1.33 -11.18 2.10
C ASN A 19 1.23 -9.89 1.26
N GLN A 20 2.29 -9.56 0.52
CA GLN A 20 2.33 -8.39 -0.36
C GLN A 20 2.06 -8.80 -1.81
N PRO A 21 1.25 -8.03 -2.56
CA PRO A 21 1.02 -8.28 -3.99
C PRO A 21 2.30 -8.20 -4.82
N VAL A 22 2.63 -9.28 -5.53
CA VAL A 22 3.82 -9.38 -6.39
C VAL A 22 3.52 -9.89 -7.81
N GLY A 23 2.38 -10.55 -8.03
CA GLY A 23 2.09 -11.16 -9.32
C GLY A 23 0.61 -11.42 -9.58
N PRO A 24 0.27 -12.14 -10.67
CA PRO A 24 1.19 -12.68 -11.67
C PRO A 24 1.72 -11.61 -12.64
N ILE A 25 0.95 -10.53 -12.85
CA ILE A 25 1.32 -9.45 -13.78
C ILE A 25 1.70 -8.19 -12.99
N LYS A 26 2.94 -7.72 -13.11
CA LYS A 26 3.46 -6.52 -12.41
C LYS A 26 2.59 -5.27 -12.64
N GLU A 27 2.04 -5.10 -13.85
CA GLU A 27 1.14 -3.98 -14.16
C GLU A 27 -0.22 -4.06 -13.46
N VAL A 28 -0.72 -5.26 -13.17
CA VAL A 28 -1.95 -5.46 -12.40
C VAL A 28 -1.74 -5.06 -10.93
N VAL A 29 -0.58 -5.39 -10.37
CA VAL A 29 -0.18 -4.96 -9.02
C VAL A 29 -0.07 -3.43 -8.92
N LYS A 30 0.54 -2.78 -9.93
CA LYS A 30 0.61 -1.30 -10.01
C LYS A 30 -0.78 -0.66 -10.17
N GLU A 31 -1.66 -1.29 -10.96
CA GLU A 31 -3.06 -0.87 -11.13
C GLU A 31 -3.82 -0.96 -9.81
N LEU A 32 -3.68 -2.07 -9.06
CA LEU A 32 -4.27 -2.24 -7.74
C LEU A 32 -3.85 -1.10 -6.81
N GLY A 33 -2.56 -0.79 -6.70
CA GLY A 33 -2.09 0.32 -5.86
C GLY A 33 -2.69 1.66 -6.25
N SER A 34 -2.84 1.90 -7.56
CA SER A 34 -3.47 3.11 -8.10
C SER A 34 -4.98 3.16 -7.75
N PHE A 35 -5.68 2.03 -7.88
CA PHE A 35 -7.08 1.88 -7.55
C PHE A 35 -7.37 2.09 -6.06
N LEU A 36 -6.55 1.51 -5.17
CA LEU A 36 -6.65 1.76 -3.73
C LEU A 36 -6.49 3.25 -3.39
N GLY A 37 -5.62 3.96 -4.11
CA GLY A 37 -5.48 5.42 -3.98
C GLY A 37 -6.69 6.22 -4.50
N ILE A 38 -7.52 5.66 -5.38
CA ILE A 38 -8.80 6.26 -5.78
C ILE A 38 -9.83 6.03 -4.66
N LEU A 39 -9.94 4.80 -4.14
CA LEU A 39 -10.86 4.50 -3.03
C LEU A 39 -10.58 5.36 -1.80
N ALA A 40 -9.30 5.60 -1.50
CA ALA A 40 -8.88 6.46 -0.40
C ALA A 40 -9.35 7.93 -0.52
N ARG A 41 -9.76 8.37 -1.72
CA ARG A 41 -10.28 9.72 -1.99
C ARG A 41 -11.80 9.74 -2.17
N SER A 42 -12.43 8.58 -2.17
CA SER A 42 -13.86 8.46 -2.35
C SER A 42 -14.57 8.78 -1.03
N GLU A 43 -15.53 9.69 -1.08
CA GLU A 43 -16.33 10.05 0.09
C GLU A 43 -17.11 8.86 0.66
N THR A 44 -17.62 7.98 -0.22
CA THR A 44 -18.43 6.82 0.19
C THR A 44 -17.65 5.82 1.03
N PHE A 45 -16.34 5.70 0.79
CA PHE A 45 -15.48 4.74 1.46
C PHE A 45 -14.58 5.38 2.51
N CYS A 46 -14.13 6.61 2.30
CA CYS A 46 -13.14 7.28 3.14
C CYS A 46 -13.56 8.74 3.39
N PRO A 47 -14.69 8.97 4.09
CA PRO A 47 -15.19 10.32 4.32
C PRO A 47 -14.17 11.16 5.11
N LEU A 48 -14.11 12.45 4.75
CA LEU A 48 -13.06 13.33 5.25
C LEU A 48 -13.30 13.83 6.68
N ASN A 49 -14.56 13.86 7.13
CA ASN A 49 -14.97 14.22 8.49
C ASN A 49 -14.56 13.17 9.55
N VAL A 50 -14.15 11.96 9.16
CA VAL A 50 -13.58 10.98 10.08
C VAL A 50 -12.10 11.27 10.30
N PHE A 51 -11.67 11.68 11.48
CA PHE A 51 -10.26 12.07 11.72
C PHE A 51 -9.35 10.90 12.13
N ASN A 52 -9.92 9.75 12.49
CA ASN A 52 -9.16 8.59 12.95
C ASN A 52 -9.50 7.35 12.13
N TRP A 53 -8.50 6.79 11.44
CA TRP A 53 -8.63 5.58 10.63
C TRP A 53 -9.23 4.38 11.40
N ARG A 54 -8.97 4.29 12.71
CA ARG A 54 -9.51 3.21 13.54
C ARG A 54 -11.03 3.29 13.69
N LYS A 55 -11.60 4.50 13.59
CA LYS A 55 -13.04 4.77 13.72
C LYS A 55 -13.82 4.70 12.40
N LEU A 56 -13.16 4.32 11.31
CA LEU A 56 -13.80 4.16 10.01
C LEU A 56 -14.54 2.82 9.96
N ASP A 57 -15.85 2.88 9.76
CA ASP A 57 -16.83 1.79 9.73
C ASP A 57 -16.98 1.13 8.36
N THR A 58 -16.81 1.90 7.27
CA THR A 58 -16.92 1.47 5.86
C THR A 58 -15.85 0.48 5.39
N LYS A 59 -14.95 -0.01 6.27
CA LYS A 59 -13.82 -0.87 5.89
C LYS A 59 -14.29 -2.18 5.28
N ASP A 60 -15.27 -2.84 5.87
CA ASP A 60 -15.71 -4.15 5.36
C ASP A 60 -16.44 -4.03 4.02
N ASP A 61 -17.22 -2.95 3.82
CA ASP A 61 -17.82 -2.64 2.52
C ASP A 61 -16.76 -2.34 1.46
N MET A 62 -15.71 -1.61 1.84
CA MET A 62 -14.57 -1.36 0.97
C MET A 62 -13.84 -2.66 0.60
N TRP A 63 -13.65 -3.57 1.56
CA TRP A 63 -13.05 -4.89 1.31
C TRP A 63 -13.88 -5.72 0.33
N LYS A 64 -15.20 -5.77 0.55
CA LYS A 64 -16.15 -6.44 -0.35
C LYS A 64 -16.10 -5.86 -1.75
N TYR A 65 -16.01 -4.53 -1.88
CA TYR A 65 -15.89 -3.86 -3.17
C TYR A 65 -14.57 -4.20 -3.89
N ILE A 66 -13.45 -4.24 -3.16
CA ILE A 66 -12.14 -4.61 -3.71
C ILE A 66 -12.16 -6.05 -4.22
N LYS A 67 -12.68 -7.00 -3.43
CA LYS A 67 -12.83 -8.41 -3.83
C LYS A 67 -13.76 -8.62 -5.03
N LYS A 68 -14.73 -7.71 -5.25
CA LYS A 68 -15.56 -7.72 -6.46
C LYS A 68 -14.78 -7.32 -7.72
N LYS A 69 -13.60 -6.70 -7.59
CA LYS A 69 -12.79 -6.24 -8.73
C LYS A 69 -11.53 -7.05 -8.94
N TYR A 70 -11.03 -7.66 -7.88
CA TYR A 70 -9.79 -8.42 -7.87
C TYR A 70 -10.01 -9.73 -7.09
N ASP A 71 -9.45 -10.80 -7.62
CA ASP A 71 -9.33 -12.06 -6.89
C ASP A 71 -8.07 -11.96 -6.02
N ILE A 72 -8.26 -11.47 -4.78
CA ILE A 72 -7.18 -11.23 -3.80
C ILE A 72 -7.38 -12.14 -2.60
N PRO A 73 -6.34 -12.87 -2.17
CA PRO A 73 -6.38 -13.66 -0.93
C PRO A 73 -6.63 -12.79 0.31
N ASP A 74 -7.29 -13.36 1.33
CA ASP A 74 -7.64 -12.63 2.56
C ASP A 74 -6.44 -12.17 3.39
N GLU A 75 -5.32 -12.86 3.23
CA GLU A 75 -4.05 -12.53 3.86
C GLU A 75 -3.53 -11.15 3.44
N ALA A 76 -3.94 -10.64 2.27
CA ALA A 76 -3.60 -9.29 1.81
C ALA A 76 -4.41 -8.18 2.49
N LYS A 77 -5.49 -8.50 3.23
CA LYS A 77 -6.39 -7.51 3.84
C LYS A 77 -5.63 -6.45 4.66
N PRO A 78 -4.65 -6.80 5.53
CA PRO A 78 -3.84 -5.82 6.24
C PRO A 78 -3.06 -4.89 5.32
N TRP A 79 -2.35 -5.44 4.32
CA TRP A 79 -1.57 -4.66 3.36
C TRP A 79 -2.44 -3.68 2.56
N VAL A 80 -3.62 -4.14 2.14
CA VAL A 80 -4.58 -3.31 1.40
C VAL A 80 -5.04 -2.13 2.24
N PHE A 81 -5.44 -2.35 3.50
CA PHE A 81 -5.88 -1.24 4.35
C PHE A 81 -4.76 -0.31 4.79
N GLU A 82 -3.53 -0.79 4.98
CA GLU A 82 -2.39 0.09 5.19
C GLU A 82 -2.11 0.98 3.98
N SER A 83 -2.29 0.43 2.77
CA SER A 83 -2.13 1.16 1.52
C SER A 83 -3.21 2.24 1.36
N VAL A 84 -4.48 1.90 1.60
CA VAL A 84 -5.59 2.87 1.58
C VAL A 84 -5.41 3.93 2.67
N CYS A 85 -5.10 3.53 3.91
CA CYS A 85 -4.88 4.46 5.03
C CYS A 85 -3.77 5.47 4.72
N SER A 86 -2.66 5.00 4.15
CA SER A 86 -1.55 5.85 3.74
C SER A 86 -1.94 6.84 2.65
N ALA A 87 -2.69 6.39 1.64
CA ALA A 87 -3.19 7.24 0.57
C ALA A 87 -4.19 8.29 1.10
N TRP A 88 -5.07 7.89 2.01
CA TRP A 88 -6.05 8.77 2.64
C TRP A 88 -5.39 9.87 3.48
N ARG A 89 -4.39 9.50 4.30
CA ARG A 89 -3.57 10.47 5.05
C ARG A 89 -2.82 11.42 4.13
N LYS A 90 -2.25 10.91 3.02
CA LYS A 90 -1.58 11.74 2.01
C LYS A 90 -2.56 12.73 1.38
N TYR A 91 -3.76 12.28 1.02
CA TYR A 91 -4.78 13.13 0.45
C TYR A 91 -5.20 14.25 1.41
N LYS A 92 -5.46 13.93 2.68
CA LYS A 92 -5.74 14.94 3.73
C LYS A 92 -4.61 15.93 3.92
N SER A 93 -3.36 15.46 3.87
CA SER A 93 -2.18 16.31 3.97
C SER A 93 -2.10 17.29 2.80
N GLN A 94 -2.26 16.79 1.56
CA GLN A 94 -2.29 17.63 0.36
C GLN A 94 -3.41 18.66 0.43
N LEU A 95 -4.61 18.25 0.84
CA LEU A 95 -5.76 19.13 1.01
C LEU A 95 -5.47 20.27 2.01
N LYS A 96 -4.82 19.95 3.13
CA LYS A 96 -4.39 20.96 4.11
C LYS A 96 -3.38 21.92 3.48
N THR A 97 -2.39 21.41 2.76
CA THR A 97 -1.39 22.26 2.11
C THR A 97 -2.00 23.18 1.05
N THR A 98 -2.96 22.72 0.26
CA THR A 98 -3.51 23.50 -0.84
C THR A 98 -4.63 24.45 -0.41
N HIS A 99 -5.49 24.06 0.54
CA HIS A 99 -6.69 24.85 0.89
C HIS A 99 -6.69 25.39 2.31
N PHE A 100 -5.82 24.93 3.22
CA PHE A 100 -5.74 25.47 4.58
C PHE A 100 -4.56 26.42 4.74
N THR A 101 -3.35 26.01 4.35
CA THR A 101 -2.14 26.84 4.53
C THR A 101 -1.99 27.95 3.48
N THR A 102 -2.69 27.86 2.35
CA THR A 102 -2.63 28.87 1.28
C THR A 102 -3.39 30.14 1.62
N TYR A 103 -4.41 30.07 2.48
CA TYR A 103 -5.27 31.18 2.83
C TYR A 103 -5.18 31.49 4.33
N ASP A 104 -5.25 32.77 4.68
CA ASP A 104 -5.00 33.22 6.05
C ASP A 104 -6.18 32.97 7.00
N ASN A 105 -7.41 33.18 6.53
CA ASN A 105 -8.63 33.10 7.34
C ASN A 105 -9.58 31.98 6.88
N ASP A 106 -10.47 31.54 7.77
CA ASP A 106 -11.43 30.46 7.48
C ASP A 106 -12.49 30.86 6.44
N GLU A 107 -12.82 32.14 6.30
CA GLU A 107 -13.80 32.63 5.33
C GLU A 107 -13.32 32.41 3.89
N LEU A 108 -12.08 32.83 3.58
CA LEU A 108 -11.42 32.60 2.30
C LEU A 108 -11.21 31.11 2.03
N ARG A 109 -10.91 30.31 3.06
CA ARG A 109 -10.81 28.84 2.92
C ARG A 109 -12.14 28.24 2.51
N MET A 110 -13.25 28.68 3.10
CA MET A 110 -14.59 28.21 2.77
C MET A 110 -15.03 28.64 1.37
N GLU A 111 -14.72 29.87 0.96
CA GLU A 111 -14.98 30.37 -0.40
C GLU A 111 -14.20 29.57 -1.45
N ASN A 112 -12.94 29.23 -1.15
CA ASN A 112 -12.06 28.45 -2.03
C ASN A 112 -12.10 26.93 -1.73
N ARG A 113 -13.22 26.44 -1.20
CA ARG A 113 -13.45 25.02 -0.96
C ARG A 113 -13.39 24.23 -2.28
N PRO A 114 -12.71 23.07 -2.32
CA PRO A 114 -12.80 22.16 -3.46
C PRO A 114 -14.24 21.73 -3.74
N VAL A 115 -14.66 21.85 -5.00
CA VAL A 115 -16.02 21.51 -5.44
C VAL A 115 -16.40 20.08 -5.05
N ASP A 116 -15.44 19.15 -5.17
CA ASP A 116 -15.62 17.71 -4.91
C ASP A 116 -15.82 17.34 -3.43
N ILE A 117 -15.64 18.27 -2.49
CA ILE A 117 -15.71 17.99 -1.05
C ILE A 117 -16.95 18.65 -0.46
N PRO A 118 -17.89 17.92 0.16
CA PRO A 118 -19.07 18.52 0.78
C PRO A 118 -18.72 19.64 1.76
N GLU A 119 -19.55 20.67 1.79
CA GLU A 119 -19.35 21.84 2.66
C GLU A 119 -19.29 21.45 4.14
N SER A 120 -20.16 20.53 4.57
CA SER A 120 -20.17 20.00 5.94
C SER A 120 -18.83 19.36 6.32
N HIS A 121 -18.31 18.48 5.46
CA HIS A 121 -17.03 17.81 5.67
C HIS A 121 -15.86 18.80 5.72
N PHE A 122 -15.90 19.82 4.86
CA PHE A 122 -14.85 20.83 4.84
C PHE A 122 -14.87 21.73 6.09
N LYS A 123 -16.06 22.14 6.57
CA LYS A 123 -16.20 22.85 7.86
C LYS A 123 -15.64 22.04 9.02
N ASP A 124 -15.96 20.75 9.09
CA ASP A 124 -15.43 19.85 10.13
C ASP A 124 -13.90 19.75 10.06
N LEU A 125 -13.32 19.68 8.86
CA LEU A 125 -11.87 19.69 8.65
C LEU A 125 -11.22 20.98 9.15
N LEU A 126 -11.78 22.16 8.84
CA LEU A 126 -11.25 23.43 9.32
C LEU A 126 -11.25 23.49 10.85
N LYS A 127 -12.37 23.11 11.48
CA LYS A 127 -12.49 23.03 12.94
C LYS A 127 -11.43 22.09 13.54
N TYR A 128 -11.24 20.92 12.93
CA TYR A 128 -10.22 19.97 13.37
C TYR A 128 -8.81 20.53 13.22
N TRP A 129 -8.48 21.14 12.07
CA TRP A 129 -7.15 21.68 11.83
C TRP A 129 -6.80 22.87 12.71
N ASN A 130 -7.80 23.68 13.06
CA ASN A 130 -7.66 24.81 13.98
C ASN A 130 -7.58 24.39 15.46
N SER A 131 -7.93 23.15 15.80
CA SER A 131 -7.89 22.65 17.18
C SER A 131 -6.46 22.55 17.74
N ASP A 132 -6.28 22.93 19.00
CA ASP A 132 -4.98 22.89 19.68
C ASP A 132 -4.36 21.48 19.75
N PRO A 133 -5.12 20.40 20.01
CA PRO A 133 -4.56 19.05 19.99
C PRO A 133 -3.95 18.69 18.64
N HIS A 134 -4.61 19.11 17.54
CA HIS A 134 -4.10 18.86 16.21
C HIS A 134 -2.86 19.70 15.87
N LYS A 135 -2.85 21.00 16.24
CA LYS A 135 -1.69 21.87 16.05
C LYS A 135 -0.45 21.32 16.75
N LYS A 136 -0.58 20.97 18.03
CA LYS A 136 0.49 20.35 18.82
C LYS A 136 1.01 19.06 18.17
N MET A 137 0.10 18.17 17.75
CA MET A 137 0.48 16.93 17.07
C MET A 137 1.18 17.21 15.72
N SER A 138 0.73 18.23 14.98
CA SER A 138 1.32 18.64 13.70
C SER A 138 2.75 19.15 13.89
N GLU A 139 3.00 19.98 14.89
CA GLU A 139 4.33 20.53 15.23
C GLU A 139 5.31 19.40 15.57
N THR A 140 4.94 18.51 16.49
CA THR A 140 5.76 17.35 16.84
C THR A 140 6.09 16.46 15.63
N ASN A 141 5.11 16.24 14.74
CA ASN A 141 5.34 15.43 13.53
C ASN A 141 6.27 16.12 12.53
N THR A 142 6.20 17.44 12.39
CA THR A 142 7.11 18.23 11.55
C THR A 142 8.55 18.12 12.07
N GLU A 143 8.76 18.30 13.37
CA GLU A 143 10.07 18.14 14.00
C GLU A 143 10.64 16.74 13.80
N ASN A 144 9.81 15.70 13.95
CA ASN A 144 10.21 14.32 13.72
C ASN A 144 10.57 14.06 12.25
N ARG A 145 9.84 14.67 11.31
CA ARG A 145 10.12 14.53 9.87
C ARG A 145 11.45 15.17 9.49
N ASN A 146 11.80 16.31 10.09
CA ASN A 146 13.06 17.02 9.86
C ASN A 146 14.29 16.21 10.29
N LYS A 147 14.12 15.25 11.21
CA LYS A 147 15.19 14.33 11.64
C LYS A 147 15.46 13.20 10.64
N LEU A 148 14.60 12.99 9.63
CA LEU A 148 14.80 11.94 8.63
C LEU A 148 15.78 12.37 7.54
N LYS A 149 17.04 11.92 7.65
CA LYS A 149 18.15 12.32 6.76
C LYS A 149 18.11 11.67 5.37
N CYS A 150 17.72 10.40 5.26
CA CYS A 150 17.80 9.64 4.01
C CYS A 150 16.43 9.05 3.62
N PRO A 151 15.58 9.77 2.87
CA PRO A 151 14.32 9.24 2.37
C PRO A 151 14.58 8.27 1.20
N HIS A 152 14.19 7.00 1.34
CA HIS A 152 14.16 6.06 0.22
C HIS A 152 12.93 6.31 -0.66
N THR A 153 13.11 6.40 -1.97
CA THR A 153 12.02 6.55 -2.94
C THR A 153 12.16 5.52 -4.06
N ALA A 154 11.13 4.69 -4.25
CA ALA A 154 11.08 3.64 -5.29
C ALA A 154 10.17 4.01 -6.48
N GLY A 155 9.76 5.29 -6.56
CA GLY A 155 8.81 5.76 -7.56
C GLY A 155 7.45 5.05 -7.46
N ARG A 156 6.87 4.70 -8.61
CA ARG A 156 5.56 4.01 -8.72
C ARG A 156 5.66 2.51 -8.47
N THR A 157 6.86 1.93 -8.51
CA THR A 157 7.06 0.50 -8.33
C THR A 157 6.98 0.15 -6.84
N PRO A 158 6.09 -0.76 -6.42
CA PRO A 158 6.06 -1.25 -5.05
C PRO A 158 7.40 -1.90 -4.67
N PHE A 159 7.86 -1.68 -3.44
CA PHE A 159 9.08 -2.29 -2.91
C PHE A 159 9.06 -3.82 -2.95
N ALA A 160 7.88 -4.46 -2.81
CA ALA A 160 7.73 -5.90 -2.96
C ALA A 160 8.24 -6.36 -4.34
N LEU A 161 7.84 -5.68 -5.43
CA LEU A 161 8.30 -5.99 -6.78
C LEU A 161 9.79 -5.72 -7.00
N ILE A 162 10.34 -4.69 -6.34
CA ILE A 162 11.77 -4.39 -6.43
C ILE A 162 12.56 -5.50 -5.74
N ARG A 163 12.13 -5.92 -4.55
CA ARG A 163 12.75 -7.01 -3.82
C ARG A 163 12.72 -8.31 -4.61
N GLU A 164 11.56 -8.73 -5.14
CA GLU A 164 11.49 -9.98 -5.92
C GLU A 164 12.45 -9.92 -7.13
N ALA A 165 12.49 -8.79 -7.84
CA ALA A 165 13.42 -8.62 -8.98
C ALA A 165 14.90 -8.62 -8.57
N GLU A 166 15.24 -8.06 -7.40
CA GLU A 166 16.60 -8.11 -6.86
C GLU A 166 16.99 -9.52 -6.40
N MET A 167 16.07 -10.25 -5.76
CA MET A 167 16.27 -11.63 -5.31
C MET A 167 16.44 -12.58 -6.51
N GLU A 168 15.60 -12.47 -7.55
CA GLU A 168 15.75 -13.19 -8.83
C GLU A 168 17.14 -12.94 -9.44
N LYS A 169 17.60 -11.68 -9.43
CA LYS A 169 18.91 -11.31 -9.96
C LYS A 169 20.06 -11.91 -9.14
N ILE A 170 19.97 -11.88 -7.81
CA ILE A 170 20.98 -12.47 -6.92
C ILE A 170 21.05 -13.99 -7.12
N GLN A 171 19.92 -14.69 -7.18
CA GLN A 171 19.86 -16.13 -7.44
C GLN A 171 20.49 -16.49 -8.79
N SER A 172 20.19 -15.73 -9.85
CA SER A 172 20.80 -15.95 -11.18
C SER A 172 22.32 -15.72 -11.20
N THR A 173 22.87 -14.99 -10.21
CA THR A 173 24.31 -14.71 -10.10
C THR A 173 25.01 -15.72 -9.17
N GLN A 174 24.32 -16.22 -8.14
CA GLN A 174 24.84 -17.20 -7.18
C GLN A 174 25.01 -18.63 -7.74
N GLU A 175 24.51 -18.93 -8.93
CA GLU A 175 24.89 -20.16 -9.66
C GLU A 175 26.35 -20.15 -10.17
N SER A 176 27.14 -19.09 -9.89
CA SER A 176 28.51 -18.96 -10.38
C SER A 176 29.64 -18.92 -9.35
N GLU A 177 29.45 -18.55 -8.08
CA GLU A 177 30.56 -18.52 -7.09
C GLU A 177 30.10 -18.78 -5.64
N ASP A 178 30.98 -19.44 -4.89
CA ASP A 178 30.84 -20.05 -3.55
C ASP A 178 30.62 -19.05 -2.40
N ASP A 179 30.09 -19.60 -1.30
CA ASP A 179 29.43 -18.97 -0.14
C ASP A 179 30.32 -18.10 0.77
N SER A 180 29.66 -17.39 1.70
CA SER A 180 30.19 -16.68 2.89
C SER A 180 30.48 -15.16 2.79
N HIS A 181 29.42 -14.35 2.89
CA HIS A 181 29.28 -13.32 3.94
C HIS A 181 27.93 -12.59 3.78
N SER A 182 26.92 -13.00 4.56
CA SER A 182 25.64 -12.28 4.65
C SER A 182 25.70 -11.15 5.68
N ASP A 183 26.71 -10.28 5.60
CA ASP A 183 26.59 -8.98 6.24
C ASP A 183 25.66 -8.15 5.37
N ASP A 184 24.51 -7.73 5.93
CA ASP A 184 23.56 -6.85 5.28
C ASP A 184 24.30 -5.57 4.87
N ALA A 185 24.77 -5.53 3.61
CA ALA A 185 25.56 -4.43 3.05
C ALA A 185 24.86 -3.08 3.26
N PHE A 186 23.53 -3.11 3.36
CA PHE A 186 22.72 -1.94 3.65
C PHE A 186 22.78 -1.54 5.14
N ALA A 187 22.77 -2.48 6.08
CA ALA A 187 22.96 -2.20 7.50
C ALA A 187 24.37 -1.67 7.82
N SER A 188 25.39 -2.11 7.08
CA SER A 188 26.76 -1.61 7.22
C SER A 188 26.87 -0.12 6.85
N VAL A 189 26.15 0.32 5.82
CA VAL A 189 26.13 1.73 5.37
C VAL A 189 25.15 2.57 6.18
N MET A 190 23.99 2.02 6.53
CA MET A 190 22.85 2.78 7.06
C MET A 190 22.59 2.59 8.56
N GLY A 191 23.42 1.79 9.22
CA GLY A 191 23.33 1.43 10.63
C GLY A 191 22.19 0.46 10.96
N PRO A 192 22.14 -0.04 12.20
CA PRO A 192 21.13 -0.99 12.66
C PRO A 192 19.71 -0.44 12.55
N GLU A 193 18.77 -1.31 12.20
CA GLU A 193 17.38 -0.94 11.93
C GLU A 193 16.66 -0.46 13.20
N HIS A 194 15.89 0.64 13.10
CA HIS A 194 15.10 1.15 14.22
C HIS A 194 13.94 0.20 14.61
N PRO A 195 13.49 0.19 15.88
CA PRO A 195 12.34 -0.62 16.31
C PRO A 195 11.08 -0.33 15.48
N GLY A 196 10.39 -1.39 15.03
CA GLY A 196 9.07 -1.31 14.40
C GLY A 196 9.02 -1.00 12.91
N ARG A 197 10.15 -0.72 12.25
CA ARG A 197 10.24 -0.57 10.78
C ARG A 197 11.34 -1.49 10.26
N VAL A 198 11.18 -1.98 9.03
CA VAL A 198 12.25 -2.68 8.32
C VAL A 198 12.40 -2.05 6.94
N ARG A 199 13.60 -1.53 6.63
CA ARG A 199 13.91 -0.91 5.34
C ARG A 199 13.82 -1.95 4.22
N LEU A 200 13.42 -1.52 3.01
CA LEU A 200 13.32 -2.34 1.79
C LEU A 200 12.17 -3.37 1.73
N TYR A 201 11.63 -3.83 2.86
CA TYR A 201 10.52 -4.80 2.90
C TYR A 201 9.14 -4.21 2.55
N GLY A 202 9.07 -2.95 2.12
CA GLY A 202 7.81 -2.31 1.72
C GLY A 202 6.83 -2.05 2.86
N ARG A 203 5.53 -2.04 2.54
CA ARG A 203 4.44 -1.72 3.48
C ARG A 203 3.98 -2.99 4.20
N GLY A 204 3.59 -2.89 5.48
CA GLY A 204 3.04 -4.02 6.25
C GLY A 204 4.04 -4.97 6.90
N VAL A 205 5.33 -4.91 6.53
CA VAL A 205 6.34 -5.81 7.12
C VAL A 205 6.89 -5.24 8.42
N THR A 206 6.85 -6.06 9.47
CA THR A 206 7.39 -5.73 10.79
C THR A 206 8.49 -6.73 11.18
N LYS A 207 9.36 -6.35 12.12
CA LYS A 207 10.41 -7.24 12.65
C LYS A 207 9.86 -8.56 13.19
N ILE A 208 8.62 -8.57 13.68
CA ILE A 208 7.94 -9.77 14.21
C ILE A 208 7.62 -10.73 13.06
N VAL A 209 7.09 -10.22 11.95
CA VAL A 209 6.82 -11.02 10.74
C VAL A 209 8.11 -11.68 10.24
N LEU A 210 9.22 -10.93 10.17
CA LEU A 210 10.52 -11.48 9.78
C LEU A 210 11.06 -12.52 10.76
N LYS A 211 10.92 -12.29 12.06
CA LYS A 211 11.43 -13.21 13.11
C LYS A 211 10.65 -14.52 13.15
N GLY A 212 9.35 -14.50 12.84
CA GLY A 212 8.52 -15.71 12.76
C GLY A 212 8.91 -16.65 11.61
N GLN A 213 9.59 -16.15 10.58
CA GLN A 213 9.90 -16.91 9.36
C GLN A 213 11.34 -17.48 9.31
N LYS A 214 12.28 -16.97 10.12
CA LYS A 214 13.64 -17.56 10.22
C LYS A 214 13.67 -19.04 10.65
N GLY A 215 12.54 -19.60 11.09
CA GLY A 215 12.40 -21.02 11.42
C GLY A 215 11.98 -21.94 10.27
N ASN A 216 11.72 -21.44 9.06
CA ASN A 216 11.06 -22.23 8.00
C ASN A 216 11.65 -22.01 6.59
N LEU A 217 12.98 -21.91 6.47
CA LEU A 217 13.70 -21.56 5.23
C LEU A 217 13.60 -22.58 4.07
N GLY A 218 12.90 -23.71 4.21
CA GLY A 218 12.95 -24.81 3.24
C GLY A 218 11.67 -25.11 2.45
N SER A 219 10.58 -24.33 2.56
CA SER A 219 9.25 -24.78 2.05
C SER A 219 8.51 -23.75 1.18
N SER A 220 9.04 -22.53 1.01
CA SER A 220 8.32 -21.44 0.36
C SER A 220 8.28 -21.53 -1.17
N ASP A 221 9.35 -22.01 -1.83
CA ASP A 221 9.44 -22.10 -3.29
C ASP A 221 8.50 -23.16 -3.87
N GLU A 222 8.46 -24.37 -3.29
CA GLU A 222 7.56 -25.44 -3.73
C GLU A 222 6.09 -25.01 -3.64
N ARG A 223 5.73 -24.27 -2.58
CA ARG A 223 4.35 -23.80 -2.37
C ARG A 223 3.97 -22.67 -3.33
N MET A 224 4.93 -21.86 -3.76
CA MET A 224 4.70 -20.83 -4.78
C MET A 224 4.58 -21.47 -6.18
N GLN A 225 5.43 -22.47 -6.47
CA GLN A 225 5.37 -23.26 -7.71
C GLN A 225 4.04 -24.00 -7.84
N GLN A 226 3.59 -24.72 -6.79
CA GLN A 226 2.28 -25.39 -6.78
C GLN A 226 1.12 -24.43 -7.04
N LYS A 227 1.17 -23.22 -6.46
CA LYS A 227 0.15 -22.18 -6.70
C LYS A 227 0.20 -21.58 -8.10
N MET A 228 1.38 -21.57 -8.73
CA MET A 228 1.51 -21.16 -10.13
C MET A 228 0.99 -22.25 -11.06
N GLU A 229 1.29 -23.53 -10.82
CA GLU A 229 0.76 -24.67 -11.58
C GLU A 229 -0.77 -24.76 -11.48
N GLU A 230 -1.34 -24.69 -10.27
CA GLU A 230 -2.79 -24.70 -10.07
C GLU A 230 -3.46 -23.51 -10.79
N MET A 231 -2.75 -22.38 -10.91
CA MET A 231 -3.22 -21.22 -11.67
C MET A 231 -3.10 -21.40 -13.18
N GLU A 232 -2.03 -22.04 -13.67
CA GLU A 232 -1.91 -22.43 -15.08
C GLU A 232 -3.05 -23.37 -15.46
N GLU A 233 -3.35 -24.37 -14.63
CA GLU A 233 -4.48 -25.27 -14.85
C GLU A 233 -5.81 -24.51 -14.86
N ARG A 234 -6.05 -23.60 -13.90
CA ARG A 234 -7.28 -22.76 -13.91
C ARG A 234 -7.34 -21.82 -15.11
N MET A 235 -6.21 -21.28 -15.57
CA MET A 235 -6.16 -20.40 -16.73
C MET A 235 -6.41 -21.21 -18.02
N GLN A 236 -5.86 -22.40 -18.12
CA GLN A 236 -6.09 -23.34 -19.22
C GLN A 236 -7.54 -23.81 -19.26
N GLN A 237 -8.15 -24.15 -18.12
CA GLN A 237 -9.57 -24.50 -18.02
C GLN A 237 -10.47 -23.37 -18.52
N ARG A 238 -10.23 -22.13 -18.10
CA ARG A 238 -11.00 -20.96 -18.57
C ARG A 238 -10.79 -20.66 -20.05
N MET A 239 -9.62 -20.95 -20.60
CA MET A 239 -9.37 -20.83 -22.04
C MET A 239 -10.10 -21.93 -22.82
N HIS A 240 -10.19 -23.14 -22.26
CA HIS A 240 -10.90 -24.26 -22.87
C HIS A 240 -12.43 -24.08 -22.83
N GLU A 241 -12.97 -23.56 -21.73
CA GLU A 241 -14.40 -23.22 -21.62
C GLU A 241 -14.81 -22.16 -22.66
N LYS A 242 -13.96 -21.16 -22.91
CA LYS A 242 -14.19 -20.11 -23.93
C LYS A 242 -14.07 -20.57 -25.38
N LEU A 243 -13.46 -21.73 -25.63
CA LEU A 243 -13.34 -22.33 -26.96
C LEU A 243 -14.49 -23.28 -27.29
N ASN A 244 -15.26 -23.68 -26.26
CA ASN A 244 -16.37 -24.63 -26.38
C ASN A 244 -17.76 -23.98 -26.16
N GLU A 245 -17.82 -22.65 -26.00
CA GLU A 245 -19.02 -21.80 -26.12
C GLU A 245 -19.06 -21.10 -27.49
#